data_AF-A0AA38LRM4-F1
#
_entry.id   AF-A0AA38LRM4-F1
#
_cell.length_a   1.000
_cell.length_b   1.000
_cell.length_c   1.000
_cell.angle_alpha   90.00
_cell.angle_beta   90.00
_cell.angle_gamma   90.00
#
_symmetry.space_group_name_H-M   'P 1'
#
loop_
_entity.id
_entity.type
_entity.pdbx_description
1 polymer ?
#
loop_
_entity_poly.entity_id
_entity_poly.type
_entity_poly.pdbx_seq_one_letter_code
_entity_poly.pdbx_strand_id
1 'polypeptide(L)'
;MRIHEVLDACIEYVAYEGVLGSDVLRLQEHLAKRDSYLDATSFAYIYTLLCQHPSIRIAISTYPLGRGCERQRQGGQKGLDQIKGEDGTVLFTFLDEDDAELGGDPVDKTDLAGLAAKWGSRLRIRCTDDEVYFRLTGSHQKIPKLTLPVLHMLQLAARSREKGITAIELGPMVGASQGSTFYYMKVLTDAGLCAKVPAVLHGSITNLLVFHPFLELNENYRAIKKLGPLPGSAPAPAPTSDPAPAEDEDDPAIDDNGGTGLTGFDFRPITEPELMNGHIVKERLLQLLDHPALQNHLLKARNLLAMIGWNHQTLLRHRRAMTRVLASLVMNGVVERLAVGPKRVDCLRLTKFNPDYKGPPKPSATVQ
;
A
#
# COMPACT_ATOMS: atom_id res chain seq x y z
N MET A 1 14.36 0.61 -32.20
CA MET A 1 13.23 -0.31 -31.95
C MET A 1 12.48 -0.56 -33.24
N ARG A 2 11.94 -1.77 -33.41
CA ARG A 2 11.03 -2.04 -34.53
C ARG A 2 9.68 -1.40 -34.22
N ILE A 3 8.96 -0.94 -35.24
CA ILE A 3 7.74 -0.14 -35.04
C ILE A 3 6.65 -0.87 -34.23
N HIS A 4 6.60 -2.20 -34.30
CA HIS A 4 5.69 -3.02 -33.50
C HIS A 4 6.02 -2.98 -32.01
N GLU A 5 7.29 -2.95 -31.62
CA GLU A 5 7.70 -2.91 -30.21
C GLU A 5 7.26 -1.58 -29.56
N VAL A 6 7.30 -0.50 -30.34
CA VAL A 6 6.83 0.82 -29.90
C VAL A 6 5.32 0.83 -29.77
N LEU A 7 4.60 0.26 -30.76
CA LEU A 7 3.15 0.16 -30.73
C LEU A 7 2.65 -0.69 -29.55
N ASP A 8 3.28 -1.84 -29.30
CA ASP A 8 2.96 -2.70 -28.16
C ASP A 8 3.20 -1.98 -26.83
N ALA A 9 4.30 -1.23 -26.71
CA ALA A 9 4.57 -0.42 -25.52
C ALA A 9 3.53 0.69 -25.32
N CYS A 10 3.04 1.31 -26.41
CA CYS A 10 1.94 2.29 -26.34
C CYS A 10 0.65 1.63 -25.85
N ILE A 11 0.27 0.49 -26.43
CA ILE A 11 -0.94 -0.24 -26.05
C ILE A 11 -0.87 -0.66 -24.58
N GLU A 12 0.27 -1.20 -24.15
CA GLU A 12 0.51 -1.57 -22.76
C GLU A 12 0.38 -0.37 -21.82
N TYR A 13 1.00 0.76 -22.17
CA TYR A 13 0.91 1.99 -21.37
C TYR A 13 -0.54 2.49 -21.24
N VAL A 14 -1.28 2.53 -22.35
CA VAL A 14 -2.68 2.98 -22.38
C VAL A 14 -3.57 2.00 -21.63
N ALA A 15 -3.34 0.70 -21.76
CA ALA A 15 -4.11 -0.33 -21.05
C ALA A 15 -3.94 -0.21 -19.53
N TYR A 16 -2.75 0.15 -19.04
CA TYR A 16 -2.50 0.37 -17.62
C TYR A 16 -3.14 1.64 -17.06
N GLU A 17 -3.38 2.68 -17.88
CA GLU A 17 -4.20 3.84 -17.47
C GLU A 17 -5.69 3.46 -17.29
N GLY A 18 -6.12 2.37 -17.92
CA GLY A 18 -7.42 1.75 -17.72
C GLY A 18 -8.59 2.59 -18.24
N VAL A 19 -9.67 2.62 -17.47
CA VAL A 19 -10.98 3.16 -17.88
C VAL A 19 -10.95 4.68 -18.18
N LEU A 20 -10.05 5.42 -17.55
CA LEU A 20 -9.91 6.87 -17.76
C LEU A 20 -9.16 7.21 -19.07
N GLY A 21 -8.40 6.25 -19.61
CA GLY A 21 -7.54 6.47 -20.77
C GLY A 21 -6.33 7.38 -20.49
N SER A 22 -5.35 7.31 -21.38
CA SER A 22 -4.18 8.18 -21.34
C SER A 22 -4.44 9.52 -22.01
N ASP A 23 -3.83 10.57 -21.47
CA ASP A 23 -3.61 11.82 -22.21
C ASP A 23 -2.56 11.54 -23.31
N VAL A 24 -2.78 12.12 -24.49
CA VAL A 24 -1.88 11.98 -25.64
C VAL A 24 -0.50 12.56 -25.34
N LEU A 25 -0.44 13.69 -24.63
CA LEU A 25 0.82 14.34 -24.27
C LEU A 25 1.61 13.50 -23.27
N ARG A 26 0.94 12.84 -22.32
CA ARG A 26 1.61 11.91 -21.39
C ARG A 26 2.18 10.69 -22.12
N LEU A 27 1.47 10.18 -23.12
CA LEU A 27 1.97 9.08 -23.94
C LEU A 27 3.22 9.50 -24.73
N GLN A 28 3.19 10.70 -25.32
CA GLN A 28 4.35 11.27 -26.00
C GLN A 28 5.55 11.47 -25.05
N GLU A 29 5.33 12.04 -23.87
CA GLU A 29 6.37 12.20 -22.83
C GLU A 29 6.92 10.84 -22.38
N HIS A 30 6.08 9.82 -22.27
CA HIS A 30 6.50 8.46 -21.91
C HIS A 30 7.40 7.84 -23.00
N LEU A 31 7.02 7.98 -24.27
CA LEU A 31 7.81 7.50 -25.39
C LEU A 31 9.14 8.25 -25.52
N ALA A 32 9.14 9.58 -25.34
CA ALA A 32 10.36 10.38 -25.37
C ALA A 32 11.35 10.00 -24.25
N LYS A 33 10.86 9.58 -23.08
CA LYS A 33 11.70 9.05 -21.99
C LYS A 33 12.32 7.70 -22.33
N ARG A 34 11.64 6.89 -23.15
CA ARG A 34 12.10 5.56 -23.56
C ARG A 34 13.09 5.66 -24.73
N ASP A 35 12.75 6.48 -25.72
CA ASP A 35 13.55 6.73 -26.92
C ASP A 35 13.66 8.24 -27.18
N SER A 36 14.87 8.77 -27.03
CA SER A 36 15.16 10.20 -27.25
C SER A 36 15.14 10.63 -28.73
N TYR A 37 15.06 9.66 -29.67
CA TYR A 37 15.02 9.90 -31.11
C TYR A 37 13.59 10.06 -31.66
N LEU A 38 12.55 9.95 -30.83
CA LEU A 38 11.17 10.09 -31.26
C LEU A 38 10.73 11.56 -31.26
N ASP A 39 10.72 12.15 -32.45
CA ASP A 39 10.21 13.51 -32.68
C ASP A 39 8.68 13.56 -32.70
N ALA A 40 8.12 14.77 -32.58
CA ALA A 40 6.68 15.00 -32.64
C ALA A 40 6.03 14.47 -33.94
N THR A 41 6.74 14.56 -35.07
CA THR A 41 6.26 14.04 -36.37
C THR A 41 6.22 12.51 -36.38
N SER A 42 7.22 11.85 -35.79
CA SER A 42 7.21 10.40 -35.63
C SER A 42 6.08 9.93 -34.71
N PHE A 43 5.81 10.69 -33.65
CA PHE A 43 4.67 10.42 -32.77
C PHE A 43 3.33 10.57 -33.48
N ALA A 44 3.16 11.59 -34.34
CA ALA A 44 1.95 11.74 -35.15
C ALA A 44 1.73 10.52 -36.07
N TYR A 45 2.79 9.98 -36.67
CA TYR A 45 2.70 8.74 -37.44
C TYR A 45 2.37 7.50 -36.58
N ILE A 46 2.93 7.39 -35.38
CA ILE A 46 2.56 6.33 -34.44
C ILE A 46 1.09 6.46 -34.03
N TYR A 47 0.61 7.69 -33.83
CA TYR A 47 -0.78 7.96 -33.48
C TYR A 47 -1.74 7.49 -34.57
N THR A 48 -1.45 7.70 -35.86
CA THR A 48 -2.30 7.18 -36.95
C THR A 48 -2.35 5.66 -36.96
N LEU A 49 -1.23 4.98 -36.67
CA LEU A 49 -1.20 3.53 -36.50
C LEU A 49 -2.02 3.07 -35.28
N LEU A 50 -1.96 3.80 -34.17
CA LEU A 50 -2.78 3.51 -32.98
C LEU A 50 -4.28 3.67 -33.28
N CYS A 51 -4.67 4.67 -34.09
CA CYS A 51 -6.06 4.87 -34.50
C CYS A 51 -6.63 3.69 -35.32
N GLN A 52 -5.76 3.00 -36.06
CA GLN A 52 -6.13 1.83 -36.88
C GLN A 52 -6.19 0.52 -36.08
N HIS A 53 -5.66 0.50 -34.86
CA HIS A 53 -5.59 -0.72 -34.05
C HIS A 53 -6.98 -1.06 -33.46
N PRO A 54 -7.48 -2.31 -33.59
CA PRO A 54 -8.84 -2.68 -33.18
C PRO A 54 -9.09 -2.54 -31.67
N SER A 55 -8.05 -2.68 -30.86
CA SER A 55 -8.14 -2.55 -29.40
C SER A 55 -8.09 -1.10 -28.90
N ILE A 56 -7.95 -0.08 -29.76
CA ILE A 56 -7.81 1.32 -29.36
C ILE A 56 -9.03 2.13 -29.79
N ARG A 57 -9.50 2.99 -28.90
CA ARG A 57 -10.56 3.97 -29.14
C ARG A 57 -10.12 5.34 -28.66
N ILE A 58 -10.47 6.36 -29.44
CA ILE A 58 -10.23 7.75 -29.06
C ILE A 58 -11.51 8.25 -28.41
N ALA A 59 -11.36 8.83 -27.23
CA ALA A 59 -12.45 9.31 -26.41
C ALA A 59 -12.26 10.79 -26.10
N ILE A 60 -13.36 11.52 -26.07
CA ILE A 60 -13.44 12.90 -25.62
C ILE A 60 -14.19 12.91 -24.29
N SER A 61 -13.54 13.36 -23.23
CA SER A 61 -14.18 13.49 -21.93
C SER A 61 -15.15 14.68 -21.91
N THR A 62 -16.23 14.59 -21.13
CA THR A 62 -17.22 15.67 -21.01
C THR A 62 -16.65 16.93 -20.37
N TYR A 63 -15.74 16.76 -19.40
CA TYR A 63 -15.02 17.83 -18.71
C TYR A 63 -13.49 17.63 -18.85
N PRO A 64 -12.69 18.70 -18.76
CA PRO A 64 -11.24 18.59 -18.79
C PRO A 64 -10.75 17.81 -17.56
N LEU A 65 -10.21 16.62 -17.81
CA LEU A 65 -9.52 15.83 -16.80
C LEU A 65 -8.10 16.41 -16.65
N GLY A 66 -7.90 17.30 -15.68
CA GLY A 66 -6.61 17.97 -15.49
C GLY A 66 -5.46 16.98 -15.24
N ARG A 67 -4.22 17.41 -15.55
CA ARG A 67 -2.97 16.63 -15.36
C ARG A 67 -2.72 16.15 -13.91
N GLY A 68 -3.56 16.55 -12.95
CA GLY A 68 -3.54 16.13 -11.56
C GLY A 68 -4.93 16.09 -10.89
N CYS A 69 -6.02 15.96 -11.66
CA CYS A 69 -7.38 15.85 -11.12
C CYS A 69 -7.66 14.45 -10.51
N GLU A 70 -6.66 13.89 -9.83
CA GLU A 70 -6.65 12.56 -9.22
C GLU A 70 -7.04 12.62 -7.73
N ARG A 71 -7.44 13.80 -7.21
CA ARG A 71 -7.69 14.03 -5.77
C ARG A 71 -9.09 14.54 -5.39
N GLN A 72 -10.04 14.67 -6.31
CA GLN A 72 -11.37 15.22 -5.97
C GLN A 72 -12.50 14.20 -6.05
N ARG A 73 -12.89 13.76 -4.83
CA ARG A 73 -14.23 13.49 -4.31
C ARG A 73 -15.34 13.08 -5.30
N GLN A 74 -15.88 11.89 -5.05
CA GLN A 74 -17.30 11.56 -4.84
C GLN A 74 -17.28 10.16 -4.17
N GLY A 75 -17.78 9.94 -2.96
CA GLY A 75 -19.13 10.28 -2.53
C GLY A 75 -20.10 9.28 -3.15
N GLY A 76 -20.32 8.13 -2.51
CA GLY A 76 -21.40 7.21 -2.87
C GLY A 76 -21.06 6.12 -3.89
N GLN A 77 -21.27 4.87 -3.46
CA GLN A 77 -21.24 3.67 -4.29
C GLN A 77 -22.17 3.77 -5.49
N LYS A 78 -21.65 3.66 -6.73
CA LYS A 78 -22.37 3.01 -7.85
C LYS A 78 -21.40 2.23 -8.72
N GLY A 79 -21.76 0.97 -8.99
CA GLY A 79 -20.97 0.02 -9.76
C GLY A 79 -20.74 0.46 -11.20
N LEU A 80 -19.55 0.14 -11.70
CA LEU A 80 -18.98 0.48 -13.00
C LEU A 80 -19.69 -0.13 -14.24
N ASP A 81 -20.89 -0.69 -14.14
CA ASP A 81 -21.65 -1.10 -15.33
C ASP A 81 -22.41 0.07 -15.98
N GLN A 82 -22.41 1.25 -15.36
CA GLN A 82 -22.76 2.50 -16.01
C GLN A 82 -21.83 3.59 -15.49
N ILE A 83 -20.83 3.97 -16.28
CA ILE A 83 -20.12 5.24 -16.11
C ILE A 83 -21.06 6.36 -16.61
N LYS A 84 -22.21 6.47 -15.93
CA LYS A 84 -23.10 7.62 -15.98
C LYS A 84 -22.69 8.51 -14.82
N GLY A 85 -22.35 9.76 -15.12
CA GLY A 85 -22.30 10.79 -14.08
C GLY A 85 -23.61 10.85 -13.31
N GLU A 86 -23.61 11.50 -12.15
CA GLU A 86 -24.78 11.62 -11.27
C GLU A 86 -26.05 12.17 -11.98
N ASP A 87 -25.92 12.73 -13.20
CA ASP A 87 -27.01 13.22 -14.05
C ASP A 87 -27.34 12.37 -15.30
N GLY A 88 -26.79 11.15 -15.43
CA GLY A 88 -26.98 10.32 -16.63
C GLY A 88 -26.20 10.79 -17.86
N THR A 89 -25.31 11.78 -17.70
CA THR A 89 -24.36 12.23 -18.71
C THR A 89 -23.25 11.20 -18.91
N VAL A 90 -23.05 10.80 -20.16
CA VAL A 90 -21.97 9.92 -20.59
C VAL A 90 -20.64 10.66 -20.36
N LEU A 91 -19.72 10.07 -19.59
CA LEU A 91 -18.43 10.70 -19.24
C LEU A 91 -17.44 10.81 -20.41
N PHE A 92 -17.62 9.97 -21.43
CA PHE A 92 -16.77 9.89 -22.60
C PHE A 92 -17.61 9.69 -23.86
N THR A 93 -17.35 10.50 -24.89
CA THR A 93 -17.86 10.26 -26.25
C THR A 93 -16.73 9.66 -27.07
N PHE A 94 -16.97 8.57 -27.78
CA PHE A 94 -15.96 7.93 -28.63
C PHE A 94 -16.01 8.50 -30.05
N LEU A 95 -14.84 8.70 -30.64
CA LEU A 95 -14.68 9.11 -32.03
C LEU A 95 -14.56 7.88 -32.92
N ASP A 96 -15.52 7.72 -33.83
CA ASP A 96 -15.51 6.65 -34.83
C ASP A 96 -14.64 7.04 -36.03
N GLU A 97 -15.09 8.00 -36.84
CA GLU A 97 -14.37 8.53 -38.01
C GLU A 97 -13.95 10.00 -37.80
N ASP A 98 -14.92 10.89 -37.53
CA ASP A 98 -14.70 12.34 -37.39
C ASP A 98 -15.43 12.88 -36.15
N ASP A 99 -15.08 14.08 -35.69
CA ASP A 99 -15.74 14.73 -34.55
C ASP A 99 -16.98 15.58 -34.91
N ALA A 100 -17.52 15.39 -36.12
CA ALA A 100 -18.65 16.15 -36.66
C ALA A 100 -19.89 16.15 -35.74
N GLU A 101 -20.14 15.04 -35.04
CA GLU A 101 -21.29 14.88 -34.14
C GLU A 101 -21.18 15.69 -32.84
N LEU A 102 -19.98 16.21 -32.53
CA LEU A 102 -19.68 16.96 -31.30
C LEU A 102 -19.64 18.48 -31.52
N GLY A 103 -19.94 18.94 -32.74
CA GLY A 103 -20.06 20.35 -33.12
C GLY A 103 -18.74 21.01 -33.55
N GLY A 104 -18.86 22.02 -34.43
CA GLY A 104 -17.74 22.75 -35.04
C GLY A 104 -17.27 22.13 -36.35
N ASP A 105 -16.14 22.62 -36.87
CA ASP A 105 -15.53 22.06 -38.08
C ASP A 105 -15.05 20.62 -37.80
N PRO A 106 -15.41 19.65 -38.64
CA PRO A 106 -15.06 18.25 -38.44
C PRO A 106 -13.56 18.07 -38.56
N VAL A 107 -12.97 17.41 -37.57
CA VAL A 107 -11.57 17.00 -37.55
C VAL A 107 -11.50 15.48 -37.59
N ASP A 108 -10.74 14.97 -38.55
CA ASP A 108 -10.50 13.53 -38.70
C ASP A 108 -9.84 12.95 -37.44
N LYS A 109 -10.23 11.73 -37.08
CA LYS A 109 -9.63 10.97 -35.97
C LYS A 109 -8.11 10.84 -36.04
N THR A 110 -7.55 10.85 -37.26
CA THR A 110 -6.11 10.67 -37.52
C THR A 110 -5.31 11.97 -37.36
N ASP A 111 -5.95 13.14 -37.43
CA ASP A 111 -5.28 14.43 -37.27
C ASP A 111 -5.13 14.79 -35.79
N LEU A 112 -4.02 14.36 -35.22
CA LEU A 112 -3.67 14.67 -33.84
C LEU A 112 -3.59 16.19 -33.58
N ALA A 113 -3.05 16.97 -34.52
CA ALA A 113 -2.82 18.40 -34.29
C ALA A 113 -4.14 19.17 -34.22
N GLY A 114 -5.05 18.88 -35.15
CA GLY A 114 -6.42 19.43 -35.14
C GLY A 114 -7.19 19.03 -33.88
N LEU A 115 -7.16 17.75 -33.51
CA LEU A 115 -7.88 17.25 -32.33
C LEU A 115 -7.32 17.84 -31.03
N ALA A 116 -5.99 17.95 -30.91
CA ALA A 116 -5.36 18.55 -29.75
C ALA A 116 -5.67 20.05 -29.64
N ALA A 117 -5.73 20.78 -30.76
CA ALA A 117 -6.10 22.19 -30.77
C ALA A 117 -7.56 22.41 -30.35
N LYS A 118 -8.48 21.53 -30.79
CA LYS A 118 -9.92 21.64 -30.52
C LYS A 118 -10.32 21.15 -29.13
N TRP A 119 -9.82 19.99 -28.70
CA TRP A 119 -10.26 19.32 -27.47
C TRP A 119 -9.23 19.38 -26.32
N GLY A 120 -7.95 19.61 -26.62
CA GLY A 120 -6.89 19.77 -25.65
C GLY A 120 -6.88 18.66 -24.58
N SER A 121 -7.03 19.05 -23.31
CA SER A 121 -7.02 18.14 -22.15
C SER A 121 -8.19 17.14 -22.07
N ARG A 122 -9.20 17.29 -22.94
CA ARG A 122 -10.36 16.37 -23.01
C ARG A 122 -10.09 15.17 -23.91
N LEU A 123 -9.09 15.25 -24.78
CA LEU A 123 -8.72 14.16 -25.68
C LEU A 123 -8.04 13.02 -24.89
N ARG A 124 -8.53 11.80 -25.08
CA ARG A 124 -8.06 10.60 -24.40
C ARG A 124 -7.90 9.45 -25.37
N ILE A 125 -6.84 8.67 -25.19
CA ILE A 125 -6.64 7.38 -25.87
C ILE A 125 -6.99 6.30 -24.87
N ARG A 126 -7.90 5.39 -25.23
CA ARG A 126 -8.35 4.31 -24.34
C ARG A 126 -8.30 2.98 -25.09
N CYS A 127 -8.00 1.91 -24.37
CA CYS A 127 -8.12 0.55 -24.89
C CYS A 127 -9.54 -0.01 -24.69
N THR A 128 -9.93 -0.99 -25.48
CA THR A 128 -11.17 -1.76 -25.23
C THR A 128 -11.09 -2.44 -23.86
N ASP A 129 -12.25 -2.63 -23.22
CA ASP A 129 -12.30 -3.17 -21.86
C ASP A 129 -11.72 -4.58 -21.77
N ASP A 130 -11.88 -5.37 -22.83
CA ASP A 130 -11.31 -6.72 -22.95
C ASP A 130 -9.77 -6.69 -23.05
N GLU A 131 -9.20 -5.72 -23.78
CA GLU A 131 -7.74 -5.55 -23.88
C GLU A 131 -7.16 -5.05 -22.55
N VAL A 132 -7.84 -4.10 -21.89
CA VAL A 132 -7.45 -3.62 -20.55
C VAL A 132 -7.44 -4.80 -19.57
N TYR A 133 -8.50 -5.63 -19.58
CA TYR A 133 -8.57 -6.80 -18.72
C TYR A 133 -7.44 -7.80 -19.01
N PHE A 134 -7.18 -8.08 -20.29
CA PHE A 134 -6.13 -8.97 -20.73
C PHE A 134 -4.74 -8.49 -20.28
N ARG A 135 -4.43 -7.20 -20.47
CA ARG A 135 -3.12 -6.64 -20.10
C ARG A 135 -2.89 -6.59 -18.58
N LEU A 136 -3.96 -6.43 -17.81
CA LEU A 136 -3.87 -6.40 -16.34
C LEU A 136 -3.78 -7.80 -15.72
N THR A 137 -4.44 -8.79 -16.31
CA THR A 137 -4.56 -10.14 -15.72
C THR A 137 -3.72 -11.20 -16.42
N GLY A 138 -3.29 -10.94 -17.66
CA GLY A 138 -2.62 -11.91 -18.55
C GLY A 138 -3.55 -12.95 -19.16
N SER A 139 -4.87 -12.86 -18.95
CA SER A 139 -5.84 -13.84 -19.42
C SER A 139 -7.11 -13.17 -19.94
N HIS A 140 -7.70 -13.74 -21.00
CA HIS A 140 -9.02 -13.35 -21.47
C HIS A 140 -10.16 -14.01 -20.66
N GLN A 141 -9.85 -15.02 -19.85
CA GLN A 141 -10.86 -15.68 -19.01
C GLN A 141 -11.13 -14.86 -17.75
N LYS A 142 -12.41 -14.54 -17.52
CA LYS A 142 -12.82 -13.80 -16.33
C LYS A 142 -12.60 -14.63 -15.07
N ILE A 143 -11.68 -14.18 -14.22
CA ILE A 143 -11.45 -14.77 -12.89
C ILE A 143 -12.63 -14.39 -11.99
N PRO A 144 -13.42 -15.35 -11.46
CA PRO A 144 -14.66 -15.06 -10.74
C PRO A 144 -14.45 -14.28 -9.43
N LYS A 145 -13.23 -14.33 -8.87
CA LYS A 145 -12.85 -13.58 -7.66
C LYS A 145 -12.56 -12.10 -7.93
N LEU A 146 -12.31 -11.72 -9.20
CA LEU A 146 -12.07 -10.33 -9.61
C LEU A 146 -13.41 -9.63 -9.82
N THR A 147 -14.04 -9.22 -8.71
CA THR A 147 -15.18 -8.31 -8.79
C THR A 147 -14.74 -6.94 -9.28
N LEU A 148 -15.70 -6.13 -9.73
CA LEU A 148 -15.45 -4.82 -10.31
C LEU A 148 -14.66 -3.86 -9.38
N PRO A 149 -14.89 -3.81 -8.05
CA PRO A 149 -14.04 -3.04 -7.13
C PRO A 149 -12.60 -3.55 -7.06
N VAL A 150 -12.39 -4.86 -7.18
CA VAL A 150 -11.06 -5.49 -7.15
C VAL A 150 -10.30 -5.17 -8.45
N LEU A 151 -10.99 -5.21 -9.59
CA LEU A 151 -10.42 -4.82 -10.88
C LEU A 151 -10.06 -3.32 -10.90
N HIS A 152 -10.89 -2.46 -10.32
CA HIS A 152 -10.58 -1.04 -10.19
C HIS A 152 -9.35 -0.82 -9.29
N MET A 153 -9.24 -1.55 -8.19
CA MET A 153 -8.04 -1.51 -7.33
C MET A 153 -6.77 -1.98 -8.08
N LEU A 154 -6.89 -3.00 -8.92
CA LEU A 154 -5.79 -3.46 -9.79
C LEU A 154 -5.37 -2.38 -10.79
N GLN A 155 -6.33 -1.70 -11.41
CA GLN A 155 -6.06 -0.57 -12.31
C GLN A 155 -5.31 0.55 -11.59
N LEU A 156 -5.76 0.94 -10.39
CA LEU A 156 -5.06 1.96 -9.59
C LEU A 156 -3.64 1.52 -9.22
N ALA A 157 -3.43 0.24 -8.89
CA ALA A 157 -2.11 -0.31 -8.63
C ALA A 157 -1.23 -0.28 -9.89
N ALA A 158 -1.75 -0.68 -11.05
CA ALA A 158 -1.03 -0.62 -12.33
C ALA A 158 -0.65 0.82 -12.72
N ARG A 159 -1.55 1.79 -12.50
CA ARG A 159 -1.30 3.22 -12.71
C ARG A 159 -0.18 3.77 -11.83
N SER A 160 -0.01 3.24 -10.61
CA SER A 160 1.05 3.63 -9.69
C SER A 160 2.45 3.11 -10.10
N ARG A 161 2.53 2.21 -11.09
CA ARG A 161 3.76 1.65 -11.68
C ARG A 161 4.76 1.21 -10.60
N GLU A 162 5.99 1.70 -10.70
CA GLU A 162 7.12 1.40 -9.81
C GLU A 162 6.97 1.98 -8.41
N LYS A 163 6.20 3.06 -8.23
CA LYS A 163 6.01 3.69 -6.90
C LYS A 163 5.17 2.81 -5.98
N GLY A 164 4.21 2.08 -6.56
CA GLY A 164 3.21 1.36 -5.80
C GLY A 164 2.24 2.32 -5.11
N ILE A 165 1.27 1.74 -4.40
CA ILE A 165 0.24 2.52 -3.72
C ILE A 165 -0.11 1.94 -2.35
N THR A 166 -0.43 2.80 -1.39
CA THR A 166 -0.76 2.36 -0.03
C THR A 166 -2.26 2.05 0.13
N ALA A 167 -2.61 1.22 1.11
CA ALA A 167 -4.00 0.97 1.49
C ALA A 167 -4.74 2.26 1.92
N ILE A 168 -4.01 3.21 2.51
CA ILE A 168 -4.54 4.49 2.99
C ILE A 168 -4.99 5.36 1.82
N GLU A 169 -4.24 5.34 0.71
CA GLU A 169 -4.59 6.07 -0.51
C GLU A 169 -5.65 5.34 -1.34
N LEU A 170 -5.58 4.00 -1.39
CA LEU A 170 -6.52 3.17 -2.16
C LEU A 170 -7.96 3.23 -1.65
N GLY A 171 -8.17 3.20 -0.33
CA GLY A 171 -9.51 3.18 0.27
C GLY A 171 -10.41 4.32 -0.23
N PRO A 172 -9.99 5.59 -0.07
CA PRO A 172 -10.76 6.74 -0.55
C PRO A 172 -10.99 6.77 -2.07
N MET A 173 -10.03 6.31 -2.88
CA MET A 173 -10.16 6.34 -4.35
C MET A 173 -11.14 5.29 -4.88
N VAL A 174 -11.23 4.13 -4.22
CA VAL A 174 -12.20 3.08 -4.57
C VAL A 174 -13.55 3.33 -3.88
N GLY A 175 -13.61 4.22 -2.89
CA GLY A 175 -14.80 4.44 -2.05
C GLY A 175 -15.08 3.25 -1.12
N ALA A 176 -14.04 2.50 -0.74
CA ALA A 176 -14.14 1.31 0.10
C ALA A 176 -13.68 1.61 1.55
N SER A 177 -14.27 0.88 2.52
CA SER A 177 -13.78 0.91 3.90
C SER A 177 -12.40 0.26 4.00
N GLN A 178 -11.63 0.61 5.04
CA GLN A 178 -10.29 0.04 5.26
C GLN A 178 -10.31 -1.50 5.29
N GLY A 179 -11.32 -2.11 5.94
CA GLY A 179 -11.47 -3.57 5.99
C GLY A 179 -11.66 -4.20 4.61
N SER A 180 -12.52 -3.59 3.77
CA SER A 180 -12.71 -4.03 2.39
C SER A 180 -11.46 -3.82 1.53
N THR A 181 -10.72 -2.72 1.72
CA THR A 181 -9.46 -2.47 1.03
C THR A 181 -8.43 -3.56 1.32
N PHE A 182 -8.25 -3.96 2.58
CA PHE A 182 -7.35 -5.05 2.93
C PHE A 182 -7.78 -6.39 2.33
N TYR A 183 -9.09 -6.66 2.30
CA TYR A 183 -9.63 -7.85 1.63
C TYR A 183 -9.32 -7.84 0.13
N TYR A 184 -9.56 -6.74 -0.58
CA TYR A 184 -9.27 -6.61 -2.01
C TYR A 184 -7.78 -6.74 -2.31
N MET A 185 -6.91 -6.13 -1.49
CA MET A 185 -5.46 -6.31 -1.59
C MET A 185 -5.05 -7.77 -1.42
N LYS A 186 -5.67 -8.49 -0.48
CA LYS A 186 -5.44 -9.92 -0.28
C LYS A 186 -5.87 -10.72 -1.50
N VAL A 187 -7.05 -10.48 -2.06
CA VAL A 187 -7.54 -11.15 -3.28
C VAL A 187 -6.58 -10.95 -4.45
N LEU A 188 -6.05 -9.73 -4.64
CA LEU A 188 -5.08 -9.43 -5.71
C LEU A 188 -3.72 -10.10 -5.49
N THR A 189 -3.30 -10.22 -4.24
CA THR A 189 -2.04 -10.90 -3.87
C THR A 189 -2.18 -12.41 -4.03
N ASP A 190 -3.30 -12.99 -3.58
CA ASP A 190 -3.61 -14.42 -3.69
C ASP A 190 -3.79 -14.84 -5.16
N ALA A 191 -4.26 -13.93 -6.03
CA ALA A 191 -4.34 -14.13 -7.47
C ALA A 191 -2.97 -14.00 -8.19
N GLY A 192 -1.91 -13.59 -7.48
CA GLY A 192 -0.57 -13.40 -8.06
C GLY A 192 -0.43 -12.18 -8.98
N LEU A 193 -1.42 -11.28 -9.02
CA LEU A 193 -1.41 -10.11 -9.89
C LEU A 193 -0.64 -8.93 -9.26
N CYS A 194 -0.68 -8.84 -7.93
CA CYS A 194 0.05 -7.83 -7.17
C CYS A 194 0.91 -8.47 -6.10
N ALA A 195 1.94 -7.74 -5.65
CA ALA A 195 2.74 -8.11 -4.50
C ALA A 195 2.66 -7.02 -3.42
N LYS A 196 2.75 -7.47 -2.17
CA LYS A 196 2.76 -6.59 -1.00
C LYS A 196 4.21 -6.34 -0.59
N VAL A 197 4.67 -5.10 -0.75
CA VAL A 197 6.05 -4.69 -0.45
C VAL A 197 6.06 -3.80 0.79
N PRO A 198 6.78 -4.16 1.86
CA PRO A 198 6.90 -3.28 3.02
C PRO A 198 7.76 -2.06 2.67
N ALA A 199 7.27 -0.88 3.05
CA ALA A 199 7.94 0.40 2.80
C ALA A 199 7.81 1.31 4.02
N VAL A 200 8.85 2.08 4.31
CA VAL A 200 8.82 3.08 5.40
C VAL A 200 8.41 4.40 4.79
N LEU A 201 7.18 4.83 5.07
CA LEU A 201 6.65 6.12 4.65
C LEU A 201 6.37 6.96 5.90
N HIS A 202 6.88 8.20 5.92
CA HIS A 202 6.68 9.14 7.03
C HIS A 202 7.06 8.55 8.41
N GLY A 203 8.13 7.75 8.47
CA GLY A 203 8.60 7.11 9.71
C GLY A 203 7.73 5.95 10.20
N SER A 204 6.71 5.52 9.45
CA SER A 204 5.88 4.36 9.75
C SER A 204 6.09 3.25 8.72
N ILE A 205 6.16 2.00 9.20
CA ILE A 205 6.20 0.83 8.32
C ILE A 205 4.80 0.61 7.77
N THR A 206 4.66 0.76 6.45
CA THR A 206 3.43 0.55 5.70
C THR A 206 3.67 -0.50 4.62
N ASN A 207 2.59 -0.94 3.96
CA ASN A 207 2.71 -1.88 2.87
C ASN A 207 2.20 -1.24 1.58
N LEU A 208 3.03 -1.28 0.55
CA LEU A 208 2.69 -0.90 -0.80
C LEU A 208 2.10 -2.10 -1.53
N LEU A 209 1.01 -1.86 -2.25
CA LEU A 209 0.54 -2.75 -3.30
C LEU A 209 1.26 -2.37 -4.59
N VAL A 210 2.02 -3.30 -5.16
CA VAL A 210 2.75 -3.09 -6.41
C VAL A 210 2.27 -4.11 -7.43
N PHE A 211 1.94 -3.66 -8.63
CA PHE A 211 1.54 -4.53 -9.73
C PHE A 211 2.74 -5.33 -10.24
N HIS A 212 2.57 -6.64 -10.47
CA HIS A 212 3.68 -7.57 -10.64
C HIS A 212 4.70 -7.19 -11.75
N PRO A 213 4.28 -6.72 -12.95
CA PRO A 213 5.22 -6.26 -13.99
C PRO A 213 6.19 -5.16 -13.55
N PHE A 214 5.79 -4.31 -12.59
CA PHE A 214 6.61 -3.21 -12.08
C PHE A 214 7.36 -3.55 -10.79
N LEU A 215 7.24 -4.79 -10.30
CA LEU A 215 7.80 -5.22 -9.02
C LEU A 215 9.32 -5.08 -8.99
N GLU A 216 10.00 -5.47 -10.07
CA GLU A 216 11.47 -5.40 -10.15
C GLU A 216 12.01 -3.98 -10.27
N LEU A 217 11.17 -3.03 -10.70
CA LEU A 217 11.53 -1.62 -10.80
C LEU A 217 11.40 -0.90 -9.45
N ASN A 218 10.58 -1.42 -8.53
CA ASN A 218 10.34 -0.80 -7.23
C ASN A 218 11.60 -0.82 -6.35
N GLU A 219 12.00 0.35 -5.86
CA GLU A 219 13.20 0.53 -5.04
C GLU A 219 13.15 -0.24 -3.71
N ASN A 220 11.99 -0.24 -3.04
CA ASN A 220 11.81 -0.95 -1.76
C ASN A 220 11.93 -2.46 -1.96
N TYR A 221 11.34 -2.99 -3.03
CA TYR A 221 11.45 -4.41 -3.35
C TYR A 221 12.90 -4.80 -3.70
N ARG A 222 13.59 -3.97 -4.49
CA ARG A 222 15.02 -4.17 -4.80
C ARG A 222 15.89 -4.12 -3.55
N ALA A 223 15.60 -3.23 -2.61
CA ALA A 223 16.34 -3.15 -1.35
C ALA A 223 16.21 -4.46 -0.56
N ILE A 224 14.99 -4.99 -0.44
CA ILE A 224 14.73 -6.28 0.24
C ILE A 224 15.43 -7.44 -0.49
N LYS A 225 15.34 -7.50 -1.82
CA LYS A 225 16.01 -8.55 -2.64
C LYS A 225 17.54 -8.51 -2.48
N LYS A 226 18.14 -7.31 -2.39
CA LYS A 226 19.58 -7.12 -2.19
C LYS A 226 20.06 -7.44 -0.78
N LEU A 227 19.23 -7.18 0.23
CA LEU A 227 19.53 -7.49 1.63
C LEU A 227 19.46 -9.00 1.94
N GLY A 228 19.02 -9.83 0.98
CA GLY A 228 18.68 -11.23 1.23
C GLY A 228 17.42 -11.34 2.10
N PRO A 229 16.88 -12.54 2.32
CA PRO A 229 15.77 -12.71 3.23
C PRO A 229 16.20 -12.23 4.61
N LEU A 230 15.62 -11.13 5.08
CA LEU A 230 15.66 -10.80 6.50
C LEU A 230 15.18 -12.05 7.27
N PRO A 231 15.91 -12.53 8.29
CA PRO A 231 15.47 -13.67 9.09
C PRO A 231 14.14 -13.30 9.77
N GLY A 232 13.03 -13.79 9.20
CA GLY A 232 11.67 -13.45 9.62
C GLY A 232 10.61 -13.41 8.51
N SER A 233 11.00 -13.43 7.23
CA SER A 233 10.06 -13.46 6.09
C SER A 233 10.16 -14.78 5.31
N ALA A 234 9.94 -15.91 5.99
CA ALA A 234 9.52 -17.14 5.30
C ALA A 234 8.00 -17.04 5.02
N PRO A 235 7.50 -17.58 3.89
CA PRO A 235 6.06 -17.70 3.67
C PRO A 235 5.51 -18.63 4.74
N ALA A 236 4.78 -18.07 5.71
CA ALA A 236 4.05 -18.88 6.69
C ALA A 236 3.05 -19.77 5.92
N PRO A 237 2.99 -21.09 6.18
CA PRO A 237 1.93 -21.93 5.64
C PRO A 237 0.58 -21.43 6.17
N ALA A 238 -0.41 -21.47 5.27
CA ALA A 238 -1.82 -21.08 5.40
C ALA A 238 -2.37 -20.78 6.81
N PRO A 239 -3.06 -19.64 7.03
CA PRO A 239 -3.76 -19.41 8.28
C PRO A 239 -5.00 -20.32 8.36
N THR A 240 -4.95 -21.31 9.24
CA THR A 240 -6.14 -21.91 9.82
C THR A 240 -6.87 -20.84 10.63
N SER A 241 -8.04 -20.43 10.14
CA SER A 241 -9.16 -19.82 10.87
C SER A 241 -8.79 -19.04 12.15
N ASP A 242 -8.47 -17.76 12.00
CA ASP A 242 -8.56 -16.82 13.12
C ASP A 242 -9.97 -16.20 13.18
N PRO A 243 -10.53 -16.01 14.39
CA PRO A 243 -11.84 -15.43 14.60
C PRO A 243 -11.83 -13.91 14.33
N ALA A 244 -12.99 -13.39 13.95
CA ALA A 244 -13.24 -11.99 13.65
C ALA A 244 -12.73 -11.02 14.74
N PRO A 245 -12.30 -9.80 14.38
CA PRO A 245 -12.07 -8.76 15.37
C PRO A 245 -13.43 -8.32 15.91
N ALA A 246 -13.66 -8.54 17.21
CA ALA A 246 -14.76 -7.92 17.92
C ALA A 246 -14.57 -6.39 17.88
N GLU A 247 -15.63 -5.71 17.47
CA GLU A 247 -15.83 -4.29 17.66
C GLU A 247 -16.03 -4.07 19.16
N ASP A 248 -15.01 -3.55 19.85
CA ASP A 248 -15.19 -3.04 21.21
C ASP A 248 -15.40 -1.53 21.15
N GLU A 249 -16.58 -1.17 21.64
CA GLU A 249 -17.21 0.13 21.75
C GLU A 249 -16.35 1.15 22.51
N ASP A 250 -16.59 2.43 22.21
CA ASP A 250 -16.13 3.59 22.97
C ASP A 250 -16.49 3.47 24.45
N ASP A 251 -15.53 3.74 25.36
CA ASP A 251 -15.83 4.38 26.65
C ASP A 251 -14.55 4.95 27.31
N PRO A 252 -14.65 5.87 28.29
CA PRO A 252 -14.07 7.19 28.22
C PRO A 252 -12.79 7.33 29.05
N ALA A 253 -12.21 8.53 29.04
CA ALA A 253 -11.06 8.95 29.82
C ALA A 253 -11.07 8.40 31.25
N ILE A 254 -10.08 7.56 31.57
CA ILE A 254 -9.75 7.19 32.95
C ILE A 254 -8.60 8.08 33.39
N ASP A 255 -8.89 8.85 34.45
CA ASP A 255 -7.96 9.67 35.22
C ASP A 255 -6.61 8.98 35.44
N ASP A 256 -5.55 9.65 34.98
CA ASP A 256 -4.17 9.28 35.24
C ASP A 256 -3.71 10.03 36.50
N ASN A 257 -4.05 9.51 37.67
CA ASN A 257 -3.38 9.89 38.90
C ASN A 257 -3.21 8.70 39.84
N GLY A 258 -2.02 8.09 39.78
CA GLY A 258 -1.66 6.94 40.58
C GLY A 258 -0.18 6.60 40.45
N GLY A 259 0.68 7.55 40.83
CA GLY A 259 2.11 7.33 40.97
C GLY A 259 2.37 6.17 41.93
N THR A 260 3.07 5.14 41.44
CA THR A 260 3.61 4.07 42.29
C THR A 260 5.11 3.91 42.00
N GLY A 261 5.88 4.77 42.66
CA GLY A 261 7.04 4.42 43.49
C GLY A 261 8.05 3.37 42.99
N LEU A 262 8.72 3.62 41.87
CA LEU A 262 10.10 3.14 41.66
C LEU A 262 11.01 4.37 41.58
N THR A 263 11.24 4.99 42.74
CA THR A 263 11.98 6.25 42.94
C THR A 263 13.51 6.04 42.82
N GLY A 264 13.98 5.69 41.63
CA GLY A 264 15.42 5.55 41.38
C GLY A 264 15.84 5.61 39.91
N PHE A 265 14.89 5.72 38.98
CA PHE A 265 15.18 5.79 37.55
C PHE A 265 14.79 7.14 36.98
N ASP A 266 15.75 8.07 36.94
CA ASP A 266 15.60 9.34 36.23
C ASP A 266 15.95 9.12 34.75
N PHE A 267 15.09 8.40 34.04
CA PHE A 267 15.25 8.27 32.60
C PHE A 267 14.95 9.60 31.92
N ARG A 268 15.83 10.02 30.99
CA ARG A 268 15.56 11.18 30.11
C ARG A 268 14.21 10.98 29.40
N PRO A 269 13.32 11.99 29.35
CA PRO A 269 12.03 11.86 28.67
C PRO A 269 12.17 11.29 27.25
N ILE A 270 11.34 10.29 26.91
CA ILE A 270 11.34 9.66 25.59
C ILE A 270 10.58 10.51 24.60
N THR A 271 11.16 10.72 23.43
CA THR A 271 10.46 11.35 22.30
C THR A 271 9.67 10.32 21.49
N GLU A 272 8.59 10.74 20.82
CA GLU A 272 7.77 9.86 19.98
C GLU A 272 8.55 9.02 18.94
N PRO A 273 9.53 9.55 18.17
CA PRO A 273 10.29 8.73 17.23
C PRO A 273 11.14 7.66 17.92
N GLU A 274 11.67 7.93 19.12
CA GLU A 274 12.46 6.98 19.89
C GLU A 274 11.60 5.82 20.42
N LEU A 275 10.35 6.12 20.83
CA LEU A 275 9.38 5.11 21.24
C LEU A 275 9.01 4.19 20.07
N MET A 276 8.82 4.76 18.88
CA MET A 276 8.41 4.01 17.69
C MET A 276 9.54 3.13 17.14
N ASN A 277 10.80 3.56 17.27
CA ASN A 277 11.99 2.78 16.90
C ASN A 277 12.28 1.61 17.86
N GLY A 278 11.77 1.65 19.09
CA GLY A 278 11.74 0.50 20.02
C GLY A 278 13.08 0.08 20.65
N HIS A 279 14.23 0.50 20.12
CA HIS A 279 15.55 0.14 20.66
C HIS A 279 15.79 0.73 22.07
N ILE A 280 15.49 2.00 22.27
CA ILE A 280 15.64 2.69 23.58
C ILE A 280 14.67 2.13 24.61
N VAL A 281 13.46 1.79 24.17
CA VAL A 281 12.43 1.15 25.00
C VAL A 281 12.91 -0.20 25.52
N LYS A 282 13.52 -1.01 24.64
CA LYS A 282 14.11 -2.30 24.99
C LYS A 282 15.20 -2.15 26.05
N GLU A 283 16.15 -1.25 25.84
CA GLU A 283 17.27 -1.02 26.76
C GLU A 283 16.79 -0.60 28.16
N ARG A 284 15.90 0.40 28.22
CA ARG A 284 15.36 0.89 29.49
C ARG A 284 14.50 -0.13 30.20
N LEU A 285 13.72 -0.92 29.47
CA LEU A 285 12.92 -2.00 30.05
C LEU A 285 13.82 -3.08 30.66
N LEU A 286 14.94 -3.42 30.02
CA LEU A 286 15.91 -4.37 30.58
C LEU A 286 16.58 -3.79 31.83
N GLN A 287 16.99 -2.52 31.81
CA GLN A 287 17.56 -1.82 32.98
C GLN A 287 16.55 -1.76 34.14
N LEU A 288 15.27 -1.50 33.84
CA LEU A 288 14.20 -1.47 34.83
C LEU A 288 13.99 -2.86 35.45
N LEU A 289 13.93 -3.92 34.64
CA LEU A 289 13.74 -5.30 35.12
C LEU A 289 14.97 -5.87 35.87
N ASP A 290 16.17 -5.33 35.61
CA ASP A 290 17.41 -5.74 36.28
C ASP A 290 17.63 -5.03 37.64
N HIS A 291 16.72 -4.15 38.04
CA HIS A 291 16.90 -3.34 39.24
C HIS A 291 16.79 -4.18 40.54
N PRO A 292 17.73 -4.04 41.49
CA PRO A 292 17.73 -4.82 42.72
C PRO A 292 16.61 -4.42 43.72
N ALA A 293 15.97 -3.26 43.53
CA ALA A 293 14.85 -2.85 44.39
C ALA A 293 13.51 -3.51 44.03
N LEU A 294 13.44 -4.27 42.93
CA LEU A 294 12.24 -5.03 42.58
C LEU A 294 12.15 -6.30 43.43
N GLN A 295 11.06 -6.43 44.20
CA GLN A 295 10.78 -7.66 44.93
C GLN A 295 10.67 -8.83 43.95
N ASN A 296 11.59 -9.80 44.05
CA ASN A 296 11.70 -10.98 43.18
C ASN A 296 11.93 -10.67 41.68
N HIS A 297 12.45 -9.49 41.34
CA HIS A 297 12.61 -9.03 39.95
C HIS A 297 11.31 -9.07 39.12
N LEU A 298 10.15 -8.90 39.78
CA LEU A 298 8.83 -8.89 39.16
C LEU A 298 8.34 -7.46 38.98
N LEU A 299 8.04 -7.08 37.73
CA LEU A 299 7.47 -5.79 37.39
C LEU A 299 6.05 -5.96 36.85
N LYS A 300 5.08 -5.23 37.40
CA LYS A 300 3.69 -5.25 36.90
C LYS A 300 3.64 -4.69 35.47
N ALA A 301 2.88 -5.33 34.58
CA ALA A 301 2.76 -4.90 33.19
C ALA A 301 1.92 -3.62 32.99
N ARG A 302 1.36 -3.05 34.07
CA ARG A 302 0.58 -1.81 34.04
C ARG A 302 1.49 -0.58 34.07
N ASN A 303 1.10 0.48 33.34
CA ASN A 303 1.78 1.78 33.32
C ASN A 303 3.28 1.73 32.97
N LEU A 304 3.70 0.75 32.17
CA LEU A 304 5.11 0.62 31.74
C LEU A 304 5.62 1.84 30.98
N LEU A 305 4.75 2.51 30.20
CA LEU A 305 5.14 3.72 29.46
C LEU A 305 5.58 4.83 30.41
N ALA A 306 4.82 5.08 31.48
CA ALA A 306 5.17 6.06 32.49
C ALA A 306 6.51 5.72 33.17
N MET A 307 6.73 4.44 33.50
CA MET A 307 7.97 3.98 34.16
C MET A 307 9.22 4.09 33.27
N ILE A 308 9.07 4.06 31.94
CA ILE A 308 10.19 4.16 30.99
C ILE A 308 10.52 5.63 30.66
N GLY A 309 9.77 6.58 31.22
CA GLY A 309 9.96 8.02 31.05
C GLY A 309 9.10 8.64 29.94
N TRP A 310 7.92 8.06 29.66
CA TRP A 310 6.92 8.69 28.81
C TRP A 310 6.05 9.65 29.63
N ASN A 311 6.10 10.93 29.26
CA ASN A 311 5.50 12.05 29.97
C ASN A 311 4.35 12.72 29.18
N HIS A 312 4.06 12.22 27.98
CA HIS A 312 2.98 12.72 27.12
C HIS A 312 1.71 11.87 27.26
N GLN A 313 0.58 12.37 26.75
CA GLN A 313 -0.67 11.62 26.73
C GLN A 313 -0.50 10.28 26.01
N THR A 314 -0.94 9.19 26.65
CA THR A 314 -0.77 7.85 26.10
C THR A 314 -1.84 7.54 25.06
N LEU A 315 -1.47 7.61 23.78
CA LEU A 315 -2.29 7.19 22.65
C LEU A 315 -2.17 5.69 22.36
N LEU A 316 -3.18 5.12 21.68
CA LEU A 316 -3.23 3.68 21.35
C LEU A 316 -1.99 3.21 20.55
N ARG A 317 -1.45 4.06 19.69
CA ARG A 317 -0.22 3.77 18.91
C ARG A 317 1.01 3.52 19.78
N HIS A 318 1.14 4.26 20.88
CA HIS A 318 2.25 4.13 21.84
C HIS A 318 2.15 2.82 22.61
N ARG A 319 0.93 2.44 23.03
CA ARG A 319 0.66 1.13 23.64
C ARG A 319 1.00 -0.01 22.68
N ARG A 320 0.59 0.08 21.41
CA ARG A 320 0.93 -0.91 20.38
C ARG A 320 2.44 -1.01 20.14
N ALA A 321 3.18 0.11 20.15
CA ALA A 321 4.64 0.10 20.04
C ALA A 321 5.29 -0.64 21.22
N MET A 322 4.87 -0.34 22.45
CA MET A 322 5.35 -1.01 23.66
C MET A 322 5.05 -2.51 23.65
N THR A 323 3.82 -2.90 23.31
CA THR A 323 3.42 -4.31 23.25
C THR A 323 4.21 -5.09 22.20
N ARG A 324 4.55 -4.48 21.06
CA ARG A 324 5.40 -5.09 20.02
C ARG A 324 6.81 -5.36 20.53
N VAL A 325 7.44 -4.38 21.19
CA VAL A 325 8.79 -4.55 21.78
C VAL A 325 8.76 -5.64 22.85
N LEU A 326 7.73 -5.66 23.69
CA LEU A 326 7.56 -6.66 24.73
C LEU A 326 7.33 -8.06 24.15
N ALA A 327 6.50 -8.20 23.11
CA ALA A 327 6.30 -9.47 22.43
C ALA A 327 7.60 -9.99 21.81
N SER A 328 8.40 -9.12 21.20
CA SER A 328 9.72 -9.48 20.67
C SER A 328 10.67 -9.97 21.77
N LEU A 329 10.70 -9.33 22.93
CA LEU A 329 11.52 -9.76 24.07
C LEU A 329 11.09 -11.11 24.66
N VAL A 330 9.79 -11.38 24.65
CA VAL A 330 9.23 -12.68 25.08
C VAL A 330 9.57 -13.77 24.06
N MET A 331 9.42 -13.51 22.76
CA MET A 331 9.79 -14.47 21.72
C MET A 331 11.28 -14.78 21.72
N ASN A 332 12.14 -13.81 22.02
CA ASN A 332 13.58 -14.00 22.15
C ASN A 332 13.99 -14.70 23.46
N GLY A 333 13.04 -15.03 24.35
CA GLY A 333 13.32 -15.70 25.62
C GLY A 333 14.13 -14.87 26.60
N VAL A 334 14.13 -13.54 26.48
CA VAL A 334 14.85 -12.62 27.38
C VAL A 334 13.95 -12.20 28.55
N VAL A 335 12.65 -12.04 28.29
CA VAL A 335 11.64 -11.65 29.27
C VAL A 335 10.53 -12.70 29.31
N GLU A 336 10.08 -13.08 30.50
CA GLU A 336 8.92 -13.94 30.72
C GLU A 336 7.72 -13.11 31.18
N ARG A 337 6.52 -13.49 30.72
CA ARG A 337 5.24 -13.00 31.25
C ARG A 337 4.70 -14.03 32.23
N LEU A 338 4.38 -13.59 33.44
CA LEU A 338 3.88 -14.43 34.52
C LEU A 338 2.60 -13.84 35.08
N ALA A 339 1.58 -14.67 35.27
CA ALA A 339 0.40 -14.29 36.05
C ALA A 339 0.63 -14.69 37.51
N VAL A 340 0.80 -13.70 38.40
CA VAL A 340 1.16 -13.93 39.80
C VAL A 340 -0.04 -13.66 40.72
N GLY A 341 -0.25 -14.57 41.68
CA GLY A 341 -1.26 -14.46 42.75
C GLY A 341 -2.68 -14.90 42.36
N PRO A 342 -3.63 -14.87 43.31
CA PRO A 342 -5.00 -15.36 43.12
C PRO A 342 -5.80 -14.52 42.11
N LYS A 343 -5.41 -13.25 41.92
CA LYS A 343 -6.02 -12.32 40.96
C LYS A 343 -5.35 -12.35 39.58
N ARG A 344 -4.43 -13.29 39.32
CA ARG A 344 -3.68 -13.45 38.05
C ARG A 344 -3.17 -12.11 37.51
N VAL A 345 -2.36 -11.41 38.30
CA VAL A 345 -1.82 -10.11 37.87
C VAL A 345 -0.67 -10.35 36.90
N ASP A 346 -0.73 -9.73 35.72
CA ASP A 346 0.32 -9.82 34.71
C ASP A 346 1.59 -9.09 35.15
N CYS A 347 2.66 -9.86 35.29
CA CYS A 347 3.98 -9.43 35.69
C CYS A 347 5.03 -9.84 34.64
N LEU A 348 6.12 -9.09 34.60
CA LEU A 348 7.28 -9.27 33.74
C LEU A 348 8.49 -9.61 34.60
N ARG A 349 9.33 -10.53 34.12
CA ARG A 349 10.59 -10.93 34.75
C ARG A 349 11.65 -11.21 33.69
N LEU A 350 12.93 -10.94 33.98
CA LEU A 350 14.02 -11.45 33.13
C LEU A 350 14.16 -12.96 33.31
N THR A 351 14.35 -13.68 32.21
CA THR A 351 14.49 -15.15 32.23
C THR A 351 15.69 -15.64 33.04
N LYS A 352 16.74 -14.82 33.16
CA LYS A 352 17.91 -15.10 34.03
C LYS A 352 17.56 -15.25 35.52
N PHE A 353 16.42 -14.69 35.97
CA PHE A 353 15.94 -14.79 37.35
C PHE A 353 14.82 -15.83 37.51
N ASN A 354 14.61 -16.69 36.50
CA ASN A 354 13.69 -17.81 36.60
C ASN A 354 14.38 -19.01 37.29
N PRO A 355 13.87 -19.52 38.42
CA PRO A 355 14.45 -20.68 39.11
C PRO A 355 14.43 -21.97 38.27
N ASP A 356 13.56 -22.07 37.26
CA ASP A 356 13.43 -23.25 36.38
C ASP A 356 14.13 -23.08 35.02
N TYR A 357 14.96 -22.04 34.84
CA TYR A 357 15.56 -21.71 33.55
C TYR A 357 16.61 -22.73 33.10
N LYS A 358 16.25 -23.56 32.12
CA LYS A 358 17.21 -24.32 31.30
C LYS A 358 17.66 -23.41 30.17
N GLY A 359 18.88 -22.86 30.28
CA GLY A 359 19.42 -21.95 29.26
C GLY A 359 19.45 -22.57 27.85
N PRO A 360 19.60 -21.74 26.80
CA PRO A 360 19.73 -22.26 25.44
C PRO A 360 20.94 -23.21 25.37
N PRO A 361 20.83 -24.34 24.65
CA PRO A 361 21.93 -25.29 24.53
C PRO A 361 23.15 -24.56 23.96
N LYS A 362 24.29 -24.62 24.68
CA LYS A 362 25.56 -24.13 24.16
C LYS A 362 25.82 -24.81 22.81
N PRO A 363 26.19 -24.08 21.74
CA PRO A 363 26.64 -24.72 20.53
C PRO A 363 27.88 -25.54 20.87
N SER A 364 27.78 -26.85 20.68
CA SER A 364 28.87 -27.80 20.84
C SER A 364 30.05 -27.32 19.99
N ALA A 365 31.18 -27.04 20.64
CA ALA A 365 32.44 -26.80 19.96
C ALA A 365 32.79 -28.05 19.15
N THR A 366 32.77 -27.94 17.82
CA THR A 366 33.35 -28.91 16.91
C THR A 366 34.84 -28.97 17.22
N VAL A 367 35.27 -30.10 17.79
CA VAL A 367 36.67 -30.47 17.97
C VAL A 367 37.29 -30.67 16.58
N GLN A 368 38.45 -30.06 16.36
CA GLN A 368 39.30 -30.22 15.17
C GLN A 368 39.84 -31.64 15.03
#